data_AF-A0AAJ1MEC1-F1
#
_entry.id   AF-A0AAJ1MEC1-F1
#
_cell.length_a   1.000
_cell.length_b   1.000
_cell.length_c   1.000
_cell.angle_alpha   90.00
_cell.angle_beta   90.00
_cell.angle_gamma   90.00
#
_symmetry.space_group_name_H-M   'P 1'
#
loop_
_entity.id
_entity.type
_entity.pdbx_description
1 polymer ?
#
loop_
_entity_poly.entity_id
_entity_poly.type
_entity_poly.pdbx_seq_one_letter_code
_entity_poly.pdbx_strand_id
1 'polypeptide(L)'
;MNATIQRMRQPLPPPSTPLLALLRQLGSDERRNDFASLAGTTTAYLYQLATCKRGACRSRLAKGISDASLVMHKRHGTEIITMDTLASMCPVDRS
;
A
#
# COMPACT_ATOMS: atom_id res chain seq x y z
N MET A 1 -20.41 -2.15 -35.24
CA MET A 1 -19.90 -3.34 -34.52
C MET A 1 -18.84 -2.89 -33.52
N ASN A 2 -19.18 -3.00 -32.23
CA ASN A 2 -18.37 -2.94 -30.99
C ASN A 2 -17.30 -1.83 -30.77
N ALA A 3 -17.74 -0.73 -30.16
CA ALA A 3 -16.92 0.22 -29.40
C ALA A 3 -16.52 -0.29 -27.99
N THR A 4 -16.67 -1.59 -27.72
CA THR A 4 -16.63 -2.17 -26.37
C THR A 4 -15.25 -2.75 -25.98
N ILE A 5 -14.26 -2.77 -26.89
CA ILE A 5 -12.95 -3.44 -26.67
C ILE A 5 -11.78 -2.41 -26.67
N GLN A 6 -12.01 -1.15 -26.27
CA GLN A 6 -10.94 -0.14 -26.19
C GLN A 6 -10.58 0.32 -24.77
N ARG A 7 -11.21 -0.24 -23.72
CA ARG A 7 -10.96 0.15 -22.31
C ARG A 7 -9.75 -0.51 -21.64
N MET A 8 -8.84 -1.16 -22.38
CA MET A 8 -7.73 -1.94 -21.78
C MET A 8 -6.34 -1.31 -21.84
N ARG A 9 -6.20 0.01 -22.08
CA ARG A 9 -4.86 0.65 -22.10
C ARG A 9 -4.81 2.06 -21.52
N GLN A 10 -5.64 2.39 -20.53
CA GLN A 10 -5.34 3.58 -19.73
C GLN A 10 -4.37 3.17 -18.61
N PRO A 11 -3.17 3.78 -18.54
CA PRO A 11 -2.27 3.53 -17.43
C PRO A 11 -2.98 3.91 -16.14
N LEU A 12 -2.83 3.08 -15.10
CA LEU A 12 -3.33 3.42 -13.77
C LEU A 12 -2.74 4.78 -13.37
N PRO A 13 -3.53 5.67 -12.74
CA PRO A 13 -3.01 6.94 -12.25
C PRO A 13 -1.86 6.67 -11.28
N PRO A 14 -0.86 7.57 -11.19
CA PRO A 14 0.26 7.41 -10.26
C PRO A 14 -0.23 7.08 -8.84
N PRO A 15 0.49 6.23 -8.09
CA PRO A 15 0.11 5.92 -6.72
C PRO A 15 0.15 7.20 -5.87
N SER A 16 -0.94 7.48 -5.17
CA SER A 16 -1.09 8.69 -4.34
C SER A 16 -0.25 8.65 -3.06
N THR A 17 0.21 7.47 -2.64
CA THR A 17 1.06 7.29 -1.45
C THR A 17 2.15 6.26 -1.71
N PRO A 18 3.28 6.33 -0.99
CA PRO A 18 4.31 5.28 -1.03
C PRO A 18 3.78 3.90 -0.67
N LEU A 19 2.85 3.79 0.30
CA LEU A 19 2.23 2.52 0.64
C LEU A 19 1.41 1.95 -0.53
N LEU A 20 0.70 2.79 -1.29
CA LEU A 20 -0.02 2.34 -2.48
C LEU A 20 0.93 1.90 -3.59
N ALA A 21 2.08 2.57 -3.73
CA ALA A 21 3.12 2.18 -4.68
C ALA A 21 3.65 0.78 -4.36
N LEU A 22 3.97 0.51 -3.09
CA LEU A 22 4.40 -0.82 -2.63
C LEU A 22 3.33 -1.89 -2.92
N LEU A 23 2.06 -1.64 -2.57
CA LEU A 23 0.97 -2.60 -2.81
C LEU A 23 0.79 -2.92 -4.30
N ARG A 24 1.08 -1.97 -5.20
CA ARG A 24 1.08 -2.18 -6.64
C ARG A 24 2.31 -2.96 -7.11
N GLN A 25 3.50 -2.65 -6.58
CA GLN A 25 4.74 -3.37 -6.87
C GLN A 25 4.66 -4.87 -6.52
N LEU A 26 3.95 -5.22 -5.43
CA LEU A 26 3.74 -6.62 -5.07
C LEU A 26 3.02 -7.41 -6.19
N GLY A 27 2.19 -6.75 -7.00
CA GLY A 27 1.67 -7.29 -8.26
C GLY A 27 0.57 -8.36 -8.15
N SER A 28 0.60 -9.22 -7.12
CA SER A 28 -0.37 -10.30 -6.90
C SER A 28 -1.08 -10.21 -5.56
N ASP A 29 -2.29 -10.77 -5.49
CA ASP A 29 -3.08 -10.81 -4.25
C ASP A 29 -2.42 -11.69 -3.18
N GLU A 30 -1.77 -12.78 -3.58
CA GLU A 30 -0.97 -13.62 -2.68
C GLU A 30 0.11 -12.82 -1.95
N ARG A 31 0.91 -12.04 -2.68
CA ARG A 31 1.98 -11.23 -2.08
C ARG A 31 1.44 -10.11 -1.21
N ARG A 32 0.31 -9.50 -1.59
CA ARG A 32 -0.38 -8.50 -0.77
C ARG A 32 -0.92 -9.11 0.52
N ASN A 33 -1.48 -10.32 0.45
CA ASN A 33 -1.98 -11.05 1.61
C ASN A 33 -0.83 -11.47 2.55
N ASP A 34 0.30 -11.94 2.01
CA ASP A 34 1.51 -12.22 2.79
C ASP A 34 2.03 -10.96 3.49
N PHE A 35 2.08 -9.82 2.78
CA PHE A 35 2.46 -8.54 3.37
C PHE A 35 1.51 -8.09 4.50
N ALA A 36 0.20 -8.23 4.31
CA ALA A 36 -0.77 -7.93 5.35
C ALA A 36 -0.63 -8.83 6.57
N SER A 37 -0.40 -10.13 6.36
CA SER A 37 -0.18 -11.11 7.42
C SER A 37 1.06 -10.78 8.25
N LEU A 38 2.20 -10.50 7.58
CA LEU A 38 3.44 -10.08 8.24
C LEU A 38 3.27 -8.77 9.03
N ALA A 39 2.49 -7.83 8.50
CA ALA A 39 2.21 -6.56 9.16
C ALA A 39 1.20 -6.67 10.33
N GLY A 40 0.56 -7.84 10.51
CA GLY A 40 -0.45 -8.06 11.54
C GLY A 40 -1.78 -7.35 11.23
N THR A 41 -2.17 -7.27 9.96
CA THR A 41 -3.41 -6.60 9.50
C THR A 41 -4.02 -7.29 8.29
N THR A 42 -4.96 -6.63 7.60
CA THR A 42 -5.61 -7.12 6.38
C THR A 42 -5.23 -6.27 5.17
N THR A 43 -5.28 -6.86 3.97
CA THR A 43 -5.08 -6.12 2.71
C THR A 43 -6.06 -4.98 2.56
N ALA A 44 -7.32 -5.19 2.94
CA ALA A 44 -8.34 -4.14 2.96
C ALA A 44 -7.93 -2.95 3.84
N TYR A 45 -7.38 -3.20 5.04
CA TYR A 45 -6.91 -2.13 5.92
C TYR A 45 -5.71 -1.39 5.30
N LEU A 46 -4.76 -2.11 4.72
CA LEU A 46 -3.62 -1.50 4.02
C LEU A 46 -4.08 -0.60 2.88
N TYR A 47 -5.08 -1.00 2.09
CA TYR A 47 -5.65 -0.15 1.05
C TYR A 47 -6.39 1.07 1.61
N GLN A 48 -7.14 0.93 2.72
CA GLN A 48 -7.77 2.07 3.39
C GLN A 48 -6.73 3.11 3.85
N LEU A 49 -5.61 2.64 4.40
CA LEU A 49 -4.50 3.49 4.82
C LEU A 49 -3.77 4.11 3.62
N ALA A 50 -3.45 3.31 2.61
CA ALA A 50 -2.76 3.73 1.40
C ALA A 50 -3.56 4.72 0.54
N THR A 51 -4.88 4.72 0.66
CA THR A 51 -5.78 5.69 0.00
C THR A 51 -6.16 6.84 0.91
N CYS A 52 -5.51 6.98 2.07
CA CYS A 52 -5.76 8.02 3.07
C CYS A 52 -7.23 8.11 3.54
N LYS A 53 -8.03 7.05 3.37
CA LYS A 53 -9.35 6.93 4.00
C LYS A 53 -9.23 6.80 5.52
N ARG A 54 -8.04 6.41 6.00
CA ARG A 54 -7.62 6.52 7.40
C ARG A 54 -6.40 7.43 7.42
N GLY A 55 -6.50 8.56 8.12
CA GLY A 55 -5.41 9.55 8.17
C GLY A 55 -4.16 9.06 8.91
N ALA A 56 -4.31 8.14 9.87
CA ALA A 56 -3.20 7.54 10.58
C ALA A 56 -3.52 6.11 11.06
N CYS A 57 -2.47 5.34 11.36
CA CYS A 57 -2.58 4.05 12.03
C CYS A 57 -1.87 4.08 13.39
N ARG A 58 -2.20 3.14 14.28
CA ARG A 58 -1.56 3.03 15.60
C ARG A 58 -0.07 2.74 15.43
N SER A 59 0.78 3.27 16.32
CA SER A 59 2.24 3.11 16.28
C SER A 59 2.70 1.66 16.17
N ARG A 60 2.06 0.73 16.90
CA ARG A 60 2.35 -0.71 16.80
C ARG A 60 2.10 -1.27 15.40
N LEU A 61 1.01 -0.86 14.76
CA LEU A 61 0.71 -1.28 13.39
C LEU A 61 1.66 -0.62 12.39
N ALA A 62 1.99 0.66 12.57
CA ALA A 62 2.97 1.35 11.74
C ALA A 62 4.34 0.64 11.78
N LYS A 63 4.78 0.22 12.98
CA LYS A 63 5.98 -0.61 13.12
C LYS A 63 5.83 -1.96 12.39
N GLY A 64 4.71 -2.65 12.56
CA GLY A 64 4.44 -3.93 11.87
C GLY A 64 4.50 -3.80 10.35
N ILE A 65 3.91 -2.75 9.78
CA ILE A 65 3.97 -2.45 8.34
C ILE A 65 5.42 -2.18 7.91
N SER A 66 6.17 -1.43 8.72
CA SER A 66 7.57 -1.12 8.41
C SER A 66 8.45 -2.37 8.40
N ASP A 67 8.35 -3.20 9.44
CA ASP A 67 9.09 -4.46 9.54
C ASP A 67 8.70 -5.41 8.39
N ALA A 68 7.41 -5.51 8.07
CA ALA A 68 6.91 -6.32 6.96
C ALA A 68 7.43 -5.83 5.60
N SER A 69 7.55 -4.52 5.41
CA SER A 69 8.07 -3.95 4.16
C SER A 69 9.54 -4.30 3.95
N LEU A 70 10.33 -4.38 5.03
CA LEU A 70 11.72 -4.84 4.97
C LEU A 70 11.80 -6.31 4.55
N VAL A 71 10.90 -7.16 5.05
CA VAL A 71 10.83 -8.57 4.63
C VAL A 71 10.44 -8.67 3.15
N MET A 72 9.46 -7.89 2.70
CA MET A 72 9.03 -7.85 1.30
C MET A 72 10.11 -7.32 0.37
N HIS A 73 10.87 -6.31 0.79
CA HIS A 73 12.03 -5.82 0.05
C HIS A 73 13.06 -6.93 -0.18
N LYS A 74 13.39 -7.69 0.88
CA LYS A 74 14.33 -8.82 0.76
C LYS A 74 13.82 -9.94 -0.16
N ARG A 75 12.51 -10.20 -0.18
CA ARG A 75 11.90 -11.27 -0.98
C ARG A 75 11.66 -10.89 -2.45
N HIS A 76 11.30 -9.63 -2.70
CA HIS A 76 10.70 -9.19 -3.95
C HIS A 76 11.25 -7.87 -4.50
N GLY A 77 12.16 -7.20 -3.79
CA GLY A 77 12.76 -5.93 -4.21
C GLY A 77 11.78 -4.75 -4.19
N THR A 78 10.73 -4.80 -3.38
CA THR A 78 9.78 -3.67 -3.21
C THR A 78 10.40 -2.52 -2.44
N GLU A 79 9.82 -1.32 -2.54
CA GLU A 79 10.20 -0.21 -1.67
C GLU A 79 10.07 -0.55 -0.17
N ILE A 80 10.89 0.11 0.66
CA ILE A 80 10.79 0.02 2.11
C ILE A 80 9.94 1.17 2.63
N ILE A 81 8.97 0.85 3.48
CA ILE A 81 8.11 1.83 4.12
C ILE A 81 8.59 2.03 5.55
N THR A 82 8.98 3.26 5.89
CA THR A 82 9.36 3.61 7.26
C THR A 82 8.15 4.09 8.06
N MET A 83 8.28 4.14 9.38
CA MET A 83 7.25 4.75 10.22
C MET A 83 7.04 6.24 9.91
N ASP A 84 8.10 6.96 9.58
CA ASP A 84 8.04 8.37 9.18
C ASP A 84 7.24 8.54 7.87
N THR A 85 7.50 7.66 6.89
CA THR A 85 6.73 7.61 5.65
C THR A 85 5.24 7.37 5.92
N LEU A 86 4.90 6.44 6.81
CA LEU A 86 3.49 6.19 7.17
C LEU A 86 2.84 7.36 7.89
N ALA A 87 3.60 8.11 8.69
CA ALA A 87 3.10 9.27 9.43
C ALA A 87 2.89 10.49 8.54
N SER A 88 3.64 10.61 7.43
CA SER A 88 3.66 11.79 6.56
C SER A 88 3.00 11.59 5.18
N MET A 89 2.70 10.35 4.78
CA MET A 89 2.18 10.09 3.43
C MET A 89 0.76 10.59 3.14
N CYS A 90 -0.01 10.93 4.17
CA CYS A 90 -1.37 11.42 4.03
C CYS A 90 -1.47 12.88 4.48
N PRO A 91 -2.36 13.69 3.86
CA PRO A 91 -2.65 15.02 4.36
C PRO A 91 -3.13 14.97 5.81
N VAL A 92 -2.64 15.88 6.64
CA VAL A 92 -3.12 16.01 8.01
C VAL A 92 -4.49 16.66 7.95
N ASP A 93 -5.53 15.86 8.18
CA ASP A 93 -6.90 16.38 8.29
C ASP A 93 -6.99 17.19 9.60
N ARG A 94 -7.04 18.51 9.47
CA ARG A 94 -7.26 19.44 10.60
C ARG A 94 -8.77 19.61 10.77
N SER A 95 -9.46 18.56 11.19
CA SER A 95 -10.86 18.63 11.62
C SER A 95 -10.97 18.91 13.12
#